data_AF-A0A2H1EAE2-F1
#
_entry.id   AF-A0A2H1EAE2-F1
#
_cell.length_a   1.000
_cell.length_b   1.000
_cell.length_c   1.000
_cell.angle_alpha   90.00
_cell.angle_beta   90.00
_cell.angle_gamma   90.00
#
_symmetry.space_group_name_H-M   'P 1'
#
loop_
_entity.id
_entity.type
_entity.pdbx_description
1 polymer ?
#
loop_
_entity_poly.entity_id
_entity_poly.type
_entity_poly.pdbx_seq_one_letter_code
_entity_poly.pdbx_strand_id
1 'polypeptide(L)'
;METSNNMNRLVFSLILLFTIISCKNNAQENKKSLLNNKQKILKGLPDDIANKTWIYIHSNPEYDKYNTYKNILDYNAGNSIKTEKNLFHTVLDVYETYYFEIPFDSVTLINNTYQINFKHSEIDYAKFKWLNKNKGVGEWEIRYLRYFDGVDSIVRNKSVVKSFVTKGNFPEPKKEKVVIKEDEIINSNVYSELIDDLPIEGNFSCEYKDGEEVHSGAYLKISNKDYEVENVSDNTTEIFRNDIEIKIEDVLYLQCDARKIKSSSNKYALFYKTFYTKYEPPMESRHYSKTHPIAEIEILDNNTIKKKWLGVYNKRTNKVESIDGYFDWDDQYCNIIKRVN
;
A
#
# COMPACT_ATOMS: atom_id res chain seq x y z
N MET A 1 -71.32 60.04 2.85
CA MET A 1 -70.76 58.89 3.59
C MET A 1 -69.99 58.03 2.59
N GLU A 2 -68.89 58.56 2.03
CA GLU A 2 -68.14 57.93 0.91
C GLU A 2 -66.62 57.95 1.11
N THR A 3 -66.12 58.50 2.21
CA THR A 3 -64.68 58.64 2.48
C THR A 3 -64.04 57.39 3.09
N SER A 4 -64.83 56.45 3.63
CA SER A 4 -64.31 55.25 4.29
C SER A 4 -63.92 54.12 3.30
N ASN A 5 -64.62 54.00 2.16
CA ASN A 5 -64.33 52.92 1.20
C ASN A 5 -63.09 53.16 0.32
N ASN A 6 -62.72 54.42 0.08
CA ASN A 6 -61.54 54.75 -0.72
C ASN A 6 -60.23 54.58 0.07
N MET A 7 -60.24 54.79 1.39
CA MET A 7 -59.07 54.53 2.25
C MET A 7 -58.74 53.04 2.33
N ASN A 8 -59.74 52.16 2.45
CA ASN A 8 -59.50 50.71 2.51
C ASN A 8 -58.98 50.14 1.19
N ARG A 9 -59.42 50.68 0.04
CA ARG A 9 -58.89 50.28 -1.29
C ARG A 9 -57.44 50.73 -1.52
N LEU A 10 -57.07 51.90 -1.02
CA LEU A 10 -55.70 52.41 -1.10
C LEU A 10 -54.75 51.61 -0.20
N VAL A 11 -55.17 51.26 1.01
CA VAL A 11 -54.37 50.45 1.94
C VAL A 11 -54.18 49.01 1.42
N PHE A 12 -55.22 48.39 0.85
CA PHE A 12 -55.10 47.07 0.22
C PHE A 12 -54.20 47.08 -1.02
N SER A 13 -54.22 48.15 -1.82
CA SER A 13 -53.37 48.26 -3.02
C SER A 13 -51.90 48.51 -2.66
N LEU A 14 -51.63 49.28 -1.60
CA LEU A 14 -50.28 49.50 -1.09
C LEU A 14 -49.67 48.22 -0.49
N ILE A 15 -50.44 47.42 0.25
CA ILE A 15 -49.97 46.14 0.82
C ILE A 15 -49.68 45.11 -0.30
N LEU A 16 -50.49 45.08 -1.38
CA LEU A 16 -50.20 44.25 -2.55
C LEU A 16 -48.91 44.68 -3.28
N LEU A 17 -48.65 45.98 -3.38
CA LEU A 17 -47.41 46.50 -3.97
C LEU A 17 -46.16 46.16 -3.13
N PHE A 18 -46.24 46.24 -1.80
CA PHE A 18 -45.11 45.87 -0.94
C PHE A 18 -44.81 44.36 -0.91
N THR A 19 -45.82 43.50 -1.03
CA THR A 19 -45.63 42.05 -1.13
C THR A 19 -45.04 41.61 -2.48
N ILE A 20 -45.42 42.27 -3.58
CA ILE A 20 -44.84 42.01 -4.91
C ILE A 20 -43.40 42.51 -4.99
N ILE A 21 -43.06 43.66 -4.38
CA ILE A 21 -41.69 44.18 -4.33
C ILE A 21 -40.79 43.33 -3.42
N SER A 22 -41.31 42.81 -2.30
CA SER A 22 -40.57 41.91 -1.41
C SER A 22 -40.32 40.53 -2.04
N CYS A 23 -41.25 39.99 -2.83
CA CYS A 23 -41.00 38.78 -3.62
C CYS A 23 -40.01 39.01 -4.77
N LYS A 24 -40.01 40.19 -5.41
CA LYS A 24 -39.09 40.51 -6.49
C LYS A 24 -37.66 40.75 -5.97
N ASN A 25 -37.51 41.38 -4.81
CA ASN A 25 -36.22 41.58 -4.14
C ASN A 25 -35.69 40.30 -3.49
N ASN A 26 -36.51 39.45 -2.87
CA ASN A 26 -36.07 38.14 -2.38
C ASN A 26 -35.75 37.16 -3.52
N ALA A 27 -36.45 37.24 -4.66
CA ALA A 27 -36.08 36.46 -5.85
C ALA A 27 -34.81 37.00 -6.52
N GLN A 28 -34.53 38.31 -6.44
CA GLN A 28 -33.27 38.90 -6.90
C GLN A 28 -32.11 38.74 -5.93
N GLU A 29 -32.34 38.68 -4.61
CA GLU A 29 -31.33 38.40 -3.59
C GLU A 29 -31.03 36.91 -3.48
N ASN A 30 -32.03 36.03 -3.66
CA ASN A 30 -31.76 34.60 -3.87
C ASN A 30 -31.13 34.34 -5.24
N LYS A 31 -31.47 35.08 -6.31
CA LYS A 31 -30.70 35.02 -7.57
C LYS A 31 -29.31 35.63 -7.45
N LYS A 32 -29.10 36.70 -6.66
CA LYS A 32 -27.78 37.32 -6.44
C LYS A 32 -26.91 36.50 -5.49
N SER A 33 -27.49 35.79 -4.52
CA SER A 33 -26.76 34.84 -3.67
C SER A 33 -26.44 33.53 -4.41
N LEU A 34 -27.28 33.13 -5.39
CA LEU A 34 -26.97 32.05 -6.34
C LEU A 34 -25.99 32.46 -7.45
N LEU A 35 -25.86 33.74 -7.79
CA LEU A 35 -24.95 34.24 -8.83
C LEU A 35 -23.49 34.39 -8.38
N ASN A 36 -23.18 34.17 -7.11
CA ASN A 36 -21.79 34.14 -6.62
C ASN A 36 -21.15 32.74 -6.61
N ASN A 37 -21.89 31.68 -6.96
CA ASN A 37 -21.31 30.37 -7.23
C ASN A 37 -21.34 30.13 -8.74
N LYS A 38 -20.16 30.00 -9.36
CA LYS A 38 -20.00 29.67 -10.79
C LYS A 38 -20.46 28.24 -11.06
N GLN A 39 -21.76 28.00 -11.04
CA GLN A 39 -22.35 26.70 -11.34
C GLN A 39 -22.56 26.57 -12.86
N LYS A 40 -22.00 25.51 -13.46
CA LYS A 40 -22.14 25.22 -14.89
C LYS A 40 -22.55 23.77 -15.10
N ILE A 41 -23.65 23.52 -15.81
CA ILE A 41 -24.07 22.18 -16.22
C ILE A 41 -23.24 21.74 -17.42
N LEU A 42 -22.75 20.51 -17.40
CA LEU A 42 -21.91 19.90 -18.44
C LEU A 42 -22.64 18.70 -19.06
N LYS A 43 -22.34 18.41 -20.33
CA LYS A 43 -22.87 17.22 -21.03
C LYS A 43 -22.19 15.91 -20.61
N GLY A 44 -21.09 15.99 -19.85
CA GLY A 44 -20.24 14.88 -19.44
C GLY A 44 -18.98 15.42 -18.77
N LEU A 45 -18.09 14.54 -18.33
CA LEU A 45 -16.78 14.94 -17.79
C LEU A 45 -15.90 15.55 -18.90
N PRO A 46 -15.06 16.56 -18.56
CA PRO A 46 -14.08 17.09 -19.51
C PRO A 46 -12.95 16.09 -19.78
N ASP A 47 -12.28 16.20 -20.94
CA ASP A 47 -11.28 15.24 -21.42
C ASP A 47 -10.04 15.09 -20.53
N ASP A 48 -9.75 16.09 -19.69
CA ASP A 48 -8.66 16.02 -18.71
C ASP A 48 -9.01 15.12 -17.51
N ILE A 49 -10.29 14.85 -17.27
CA ILE A 49 -10.80 13.94 -16.23
C ILE A 49 -11.36 12.66 -16.83
N ALA A 50 -11.99 12.73 -18.01
CA ALA A 50 -12.59 11.60 -18.70
C ALA A 50 -11.53 10.68 -19.34
N ASN A 51 -11.91 9.42 -19.55
CA ASN A 51 -11.08 8.37 -20.14
C ASN A 51 -9.77 8.18 -19.35
N LYS A 52 -9.83 8.31 -18.02
CA LYS A 52 -8.70 8.15 -17.11
C LYS A 52 -8.93 6.97 -16.17
N THR A 53 -7.82 6.31 -15.85
CA THR A 53 -7.71 5.41 -14.69
C THR A 53 -7.04 6.16 -13.56
N TRP A 54 -7.68 6.17 -12.40
CA TRP A 54 -7.25 6.85 -11.19
C TRP A 54 -6.80 5.81 -10.18
N ILE A 55 -5.56 5.96 -9.73
CA ILE A 55 -4.91 5.06 -8.78
C ILE A 55 -4.93 5.76 -7.42
N TYR A 56 -5.42 5.05 -6.40
CA TYR A 56 -5.46 5.55 -5.03
C TYR A 56 -4.06 5.89 -4.51
N ILE A 57 -3.94 7.03 -3.85
CA ILE A 57 -2.74 7.52 -3.15
C ILE A 57 -2.98 7.30 -1.66
N HIS A 58 -2.19 6.42 -1.04
CA HIS A 58 -2.31 6.15 0.39
C HIS A 58 -1.89 7.36 1.23
N SER A 59 -2.50 7.50 2.41
CA SER A 59 -2.12 8.52 3.39
C SER A 59 -0.71 8.35 3.98
N ASN A 60 -0.08 7.19 3.77
CA ASN A 60 1.24 6.87 4.32
C ASN A 60 2.29 7.16 3.22
N PRO A 61 3.24 8.09 3.46
CA PRO A 61 4.26 8.47 2.47
C PRO A 61 5.13 7.29 1.99
N GLU A 62 5.27 6.23 2.79
CA GLU A 62 6.01 5.02 2.41
C GLU A 62 5.37 4.25 1.25
N TYR A 63 4.06 4.44 1.02
CA TYR A 63 3.30 3.85 -0.08
C TYR A 63 3.23 4.77 -1.30
N ASP A 64 3.71 6.01 -1.21
CA ASP A 64 3.80 7.00 -2.29
C ASP A 64 5.02 6.75 -3.23
N LYS A 65 5.40 5.48 -3.41
CA LYS A 65 6.57 5.03 -4.20
C LYS A 65 6.15 4.51 -5.57
N TYR A 66 6.95 4.80 -6.60
CA TYR A 66 6.70 4.34 -7.99
C TYR A 66 6.43 2.83 -8.10
N ASN A 67 7.16 2.01 -7.34
CA ASN A 67 7.00 0.54 -7.36
C ASN A 67 5.68 0.09 -6.70
N THR A 68 5.20 0.79 -5.67
CA THR A 68 3.91 0.52 -5.04
C THR A 68 2.76 0.79 -6.03
N TYR A 69 2.86 1.89 -6.79
CA TYR A 69 1.91 2.19 -7.85
C TYR A 69 1.94 1.19 -9.01
N LYS A 70 3.11 0.64 -9.35
CA LYS A 70 3.26 -0.35 -10.42
C LYS A 70 2.54 -1.67 -10.09
N ASN A 71 2.59 -2.12 -8.84
CA ASN A 71 1.95 -3.37 -8.40
C ASN A 71 0.42 -3.25 -8.24
N ILE A 72 -0.10 -2.03 -8.00
CA ILE A 72 -1.54 -1.74 -7.95
C ILE A 72 -2.19 -1.79 -9.35
N LEU A 73 -1.40 -1.84 -10.43
CA LEU A 73 -1.94 -1.87 -11.80
C LEU A 73 -2.51 -3.22 -12.23
N ASP A 74 -2.05 -4.31 -11.62
CA ASP A 74 -2.41 -5.69 -11.99
C ASP A 74 -3.46 -6.29 -11.06
N TYR A 75 -3.66 -5.71 -9.87
CA TYR A 75 -4.71 -6.08 -8.94
C TYR A 75 -5.81 -5.03 -9.03
N ASN A 76 -7.09 -5.43 -9.14
CA ASN A 76 -8.22 -4.51 -8.98
C ASN A 76 -8.24 -4.01 -7.51
N ALA A 77 -7.34 -3.10 -7.17
CA ALA A 77 -7.18 -2.62 -5.81
C ALA A 77 -8.44 -1.85 -5.41
N GLY A 78 -8.88 -2.10 -4.18
CA GLY A 78 -9.96 -1.36 -3.56
C GLY A 78 -9.73 0.15 -3.72
N ASN A 79 -10.79 0.89 -4.04
CA ASN A 79 -10.81 2.33 -4.29
C ASN A 79 -10.18 2.83 -5.61
N SER A 80 -9.82 1.95 -6.54
CA SER A 80 -9.48 2.38 -7.90
C SER A 80 -10.73 2.87 -8.64
N ILE A 81 -10.58 3.92 -9.46
CA ILE A 81 -11.68 4.54 -10.21
C ILE A 81 -11.29 4.60 -11.68
N LYS A 82 -12.18 4.21 -12.59
CA LYS A 82 -12.06 4.55 -14.02
C LYS A 82 -13.20 5.48 -14.40
N THR A 83 -12.91 6.35 -15.34
CA THR A 83 -13.85 7.36 -15.81
C THR A 83 -13.87 7.34 -17.31
N GLU A 84 -15.06 7.50 -17.88
CA GLU A 84 -15.25 7.83 -19.28
C GLU A 84 -15.99 9.16 -19.39
N LYS A 85 -16.38 9.54 -20.60
CA LYS A 85 -17.11 10.79 -20.82
C LYS A 85 -18.44 10.84 -20.04
N ASN A 86 -19.14 9.71 -19.93
CA ASN A 86 -20.47 9.58 -19.33
C ASN A 86 -20.63 8.35 -18.41
N LEU A 87 -19.55 7.64 -18.08
CA LEU A 87 -19.58 6.44 -17.23
C LEU A 87 -18.57 6.60 -16.08
N PHE A 88 -18.98 6.12 -14.90
CA PHE A 88 -18.15 6.00 -13.72
C PHE A 88 -17.94 4.52 -13.45
N HIS A 89 -16.69 4.10 -13.33
CA HIS A 89 -16.34 2.72 -13.01
C HIS A 89 -15.71 2.71 -11.63
N THR A 90 -16.36 2.02 -10.69
CA THR A 90 -15.86 1.88 -9.32
C THR A 90 -16.18 0.51 -8.77
N VAL A 91 -15.46 0.12 -7.73
CA VAL A 91 -15.83 -1.00 -6.87
C VAL A 91 -16.83 -0.49 -5.82
N LEU A 92 -17.83 -1.29 -5.44
CA LEU A 92 -18.85 -0.93 -4.45
C LEU A 92 -18.50 -1.46 -3.06
N ASP A 93 -17.69 -2.51 -2.96
CA ASP A 93 -17.18 -3.10 -1.71
C ASP A 93 -15.70 -3.55 -1.80
N VAL A 94 -15.00 -3.65 -0.66
CA VAL A 94 -13.59 -4.10 -0.57
C VAL A 94 -13.37 -5.55 -0.98
N TYR A 95 -14.42 -6.37 -0.99
CA TYR A 95 -14.39 -7.79 -1.39
C TYR A 95 -14.65 -8.00 -2.88
N GLU A 96 -15.11 -6.98 -3.59
CA GLU A 96 -15.44 -7.09 -4.99
C GLU A 96 -14.19 -6.96 -5.86
N THR A 97 -14.09 -7.86 -6.84
CA THR A 97 -12.91 -7.97 -7.72
C THR A 97 -13.16 -7.39 -9.12
N TYR A 98 -14.28 -6.69 -9.34
CA TYR A 98 -14.66 -6.12 -10.63
C TYR A 98 -15.22 -4.69 -10.51
N TYR A 99 -15.22 -3.95 -11.62
CA TYR A 99 -15.77 -2.60 -11.69
C TYR A 99 -17.26 -2.64 -12.05
N PHE A 100 -18.05 -1.84 -11.34
CA PHE A 100 -19.42 -1.51 -11.73
C PHE A 100 -19.42 -0.31 -12.64
N GLU A 101 -20.13 -0.43 -13.77
CA GLU A 101 -20.36 0.67 -14.68
C GLU A 101 -21.60 1.45 -14.23
N ILE A 102 -21.41 2.72 -13.88
CA ILE A 102 -22.49 3.59 -13.40
C ILE A 102 -22.62 4.77 -14.35
N PRO A 103 -23.71 4.82 -15.15
CA PRO A 103 -23.98 5.94 -16.03
C PRO A 103 -24.21 7.24 -15.26
N PHE A 104 -23.72 8.35 -15.81
CA PHE A 104 -23.98 9.66 -15.24
C PHE A 104 -25.44 10.05 -15.48
N ASP A 105 -26.11 10.57 -14.45
CA ASP A 105 -27.36 11.29 -14.63
C ASP A 105 -27.08 12.74 -15.07
N SER A 106 -26.20 13.41 -14.34
CA SER A 106 -25.80 14.78 -14.65
C SER A 106 -24.39 15.11 -14.14
N VAL A 107 -23.74 16.06 -14.81
CA VAL A 107 -22.44 16.60 -14.39
C VAL A 107 -22.55 18.11 -14.22
N THR A 108 -22.15 18.60 -13.05
CA THR A 108 -22.13 20.03 -12.72
C THR A 108 -20.75 20.44 -12.23
N LEU A 109 -20.28 21.60 -12.68
CA LEU A 109 -19.09 22.25 -12.15
C LEU A 109 -19.53 23.30 -11.13
N ILE A 110 -19.10 23.17 -9.88
CA ILE A 110 -19.38 24.10 -8.77
C ILE A 110 -18.05 24.46 -8.11
N ASN A 111 -17.66 25.73 -8.13
CA ASN A 111 -16.44 26.22 -7.46
C ASN A 111 -15.19 25.35 -7.74
N ASN A 112 -14.93 25.07 -9.03
CA ASN A 112 -13.83 24.22 -9.51
C ASN A 112 -13.89 22.74 -9.11
N THR A 113 -15.01 22.29 -8.56
CA THR A 113 -15.29 20.89 -8.26
C THR A 113 -16.31 20.35 -9.25
N TYR A 114 -16.01 19.21 -9.86
CA TYR A 114 -16.93 18.50 -10.74
C TYR A 114 -17.76 17.55 -9.90
N GLN A 115 -19.07 17.76 -9.84
CA GLN A 115 -20.01 16.85 -9.21
C GLN A 115 -20.74 16.05 -10.29
N ILE A 116 -20.64 14.74 -10.20
CA ILE A 116 -21.35 13.75 -10.98
C ILE A 116 -22.48 13.24 -10.09
N ASN A 117 -23.72 13.43 -10.52
CA ASN A 117 -24.86 12.81 -9.87
C ASN A 117 -25.19 11.51 -10.60
N PHE A 118 -25.60 10.50 -9.84
CA PHE A 118 -25.98 9.20 -10.35
C PHE A 118 -27.46 8.96 -10.08
N LYS A 119 -28.08 8.17 -10.96
CA LYS A 119 -29.40 7.58 -10.70
C LYS A 119 -29.22 6.09 -10.41
N HIS A 120 -28.50 5.80 -9.32
CA HIS A 120 -28.10 4.45 -8.93
C HIS A 120 -28.56 4.13 -7.51
N SER A 121 -28.86 2.86 -7.21
CA SER A 121 -29.35 2.43 -5.89
C SER A 121 -28.26 2.40 -4.81
N GLU A 122 -26.98 2.43 -5.20
CA GLU A 122 -25.85 2.23 -4.29
C GLU A 122 -24.92 3.44 -4.18
N ILE A 123 -25.00 4.38 -5.13
CA ILE A 123 -24.19 5.61 -5.14
C ILE A 123 -25.08 6.78 -5.50
N ASP A 124 -24.97 7.85 -4.72
CA ASP A 124 -25.72 9.10 -4.93
C ASP A 124 -24.93 10.06 -5.83
N TYR A 125 -23.71 10.40 -5.43
CA TYR A 125 -22.84 11.29 -6.20
C TYR A 125 -21.36 10.97 -6.04
N ALA A 126 -20.57 11.48 -6.98
CA ALA A 126 -19.12 11.59 -6.88
C ALA A 126 -18.70 13.03 -7.17
N LYS A 127 -17.81 13.58 -6.34
CA LYS A 127 -17.18 14.88 -6.56
C LYS A 127 -15.70 14.70 -6.86
N PHE A 128 -15.21 15.46 -7.81
CA PHE A 128 -13.81 15.50 -8.18
C PHE A 128 -13.26 16.92 -8.07
N LYS A 129 -12.11 17.06 -7.41
CA LYS A 129 -11.33 18.29 -7.44
C LYS A 129 -9.87 17.99 -7.77
N TRP A 130 -9.26 18.87 -8.55
CA TRP A 130 -7.82 18.83 -8.76
C TRP A 130 -7.08 19.30 -7.50
N LEU A 131 -6.12 18.51 -7.03
CA LEU A 131 -5.18 18.94 -5.99
C LEU A 131 -3.88 19.46 -6.62
N ASN A 132 -3.38 18.76 -7.63
CA ASN A 132 -2.23 19.17 -8.43
C ASN A 132 -2.37 18.64 -9.86
N LYS A 133 -2.93 19.47 -10.75
CA LYS A 133 -3.20 19.10 -12.14
C LYS A 133 -1.93 18.72 -12.91
N ASN A 134 -0.80 19.39 -12.65
CA ASN A 134 0.47 19.13 -13.33
C ASN A 134 1.08 17.77 -12.97
N LYS A 135 0.78 17.26 -11.77
CA LYS A 135 1.17 15.91 -11.34
C LYS A 135 0.06 14.88 -11.57
N GLY A 136 -1.06 15.26 -12.17
CA GLY A 136 -2.22 14.39 -12.36
C GLY A 136 -2.86 13.93 -11.06
N VAL A 137 -2.74 14.71 -9.97
CA VAL A 137 -3.26 14.36 -8.64
C VAL A 137 -4.59 15.07 -8.38
N GLY A 138 -5.62 14.28 -8.07
CA GLY A 138 -6.96 14.75 -7.71
C GLY A 138 -7.48 14.09 -6.44
N GLU A 139 -8.66 14.54 -6.02
CA GLU A 139 -9.41 14.00 -4.90
C GLU A 139 -10.81 13.65 -5.39
N TRP A 140 -11.23 12.43 -5.09
CA TRP A 140 -12.57 11.92 -5.29
C TRP A 140 -13.29 11.84 -3.94
N GLU A 141 -14.47 12.44 -3.83
CA GLU A 141 -15.40 12.25 -2.72
C GLU A 141 -16.63 11.54 -3.25
N ILE A 142 -16.89 10.32 -2.79
CA ILE A 142 -18.01 9.49 -3.28
C ILE A 142 -18.99 9.26 -2.14
N ARG A 143 -20.27 9.57 -2.38
CA ARG A 143 -21.36 9.26 -1.46
C ARG A 143 -21.97 7.92 -1.86
N TYR A 144 -21.70 6.91 -1.06
CA TYR A 144 -22.34 5.60 -1.18
C TYR A 144 -23.58 5.56 -0.30
N LEU A 145 -24.67 5.02 -0.85
CA LEU A 145 -25.90 4.70 -0.14
C LEU A 145 -25.81 3.33 0.54
N ARG A 146 -24.89 2.47 0.10
CA ARG A 146 -24.53 1.22 0.77
C ARG A 146 -23.05 0.97 0.54
N TYR A 147 -22.26 1.01 1.61
CA TYR A 147 -20.81 0.81 1.56
C TYR A 147 -20.37 0.11 2.82
N PHE A 148 -19.72 -1.05 2.69
CA PHE A 148 -19.21 -1.88 3.79
C PHE A 148 -20.27 -2.20 4.86
N ASP A 149 -20.72 -3.46 4.94
CA ASP A 149 -21.84 -3.89 5.79
C ASP A 149 -23.18 -3.17 5.50
N GLY A 150 -23.31 -2.56 4.31
CA GLY A 150 -24.54 -1.92 3.83
C GLY A 150 -24.82 -0.53 4.40
N VAL A 151 -23.82 0.15 4.98
CA VAL A 151 -23.99 1.46 5.62
C VAL A 151 -23.78 2.61 4.63
N ASP A 152 -24.61 3.64 4.75
CA ASP A 152 -24.44 4.93 4.08
C ASP A 152 -23.08 5.59 4.44
N SER A 153 -22.17 5.77 3.47
CA SER A 153 -20.83 6.33 3.73
C SER A 153 -20.43 7.44 2.76
N ILE A 154 -19.49 8.30 3.18
CA ILE A 154 -18.81 9.25 2.30
C ILE A 154 -17.32 8.91 2.34
N VAL A 155 -16.79 8.48 1.20
CA VAL A 155 -15.39 8.08 1.06
C VAL A 155 -14.63 9.17 0.33
N ARG A 156 -13.49 9.59 0.89
CA ARG A 156 -12.59 10.57 0.27
C ARG A 156 -11.27 9.92 -0.08
N ASN A 157 -10.98 9.87 -1.37
CA ASN A 157 -9.82 9.21 -1.95
C ASN A 157 -8.96 10.22 -2.69
N LYS A 158 -7.71 10.35 -2.26
CA LYS A 158 -6.69 11.04 -3.05
C LYS A 158 -6.22 10.08 -4.14
N SER A 159 -6.06 10.54 -5.37
CA SER A 159 -5.72 9.66 -6.49
C SER A 159 -4.83 10.34 -7.53
N VAL A 160 -4.05 9.54 -8.25
CA VAL A 160 -3.23 9.96 -9.38
C VAL A 160 -3.72 9.33 -10.68
N VAL A 161 -3.73 10.09 -11.77
CA VAL A 161 -3.98 9.55 -13.12
C VAL A 161 -2.86 8.59 -13.51
N LYS A 162 -3.20 7.36 -13.93
CA LYS A 162 -2.24 6.30 -14.29
C LYS A 162 -1.11 6.77 -15.22
N SER A 163 -1.42 7.58 -16.23
CA SER A 163 -0.41 8.08 -17.19
C SER A 163 0.57 9.11 -16.60
N PHE A 164 0.28 9.66 -15.41
CA PHE A 164 1.17 10.60 -14.69
C PHE A 164 2.11 9.89 -13.72
N VAL A 165 1.90 8.59 -13.46
CA VAL A 165 2.78 7.75 -12.65
C VAL A 165 4.06 7.48 -13.44
N THR A 166 5.03 8.37 -13.27
CA THR A 166 6.36 8.31 -13.88
C THR A 166 7.41 8.54 -12.81
N LYS A 167 8.64 8.05 -13.05
CA LYS A 167 9.78 8.32 -12.16
C LYS A 167 10.05 9.82 -11.96
N GLY A 168 9.61 10.70 -12.88
CA GLY A 168 9.76 12.14 -12.73
C GLY A 168 8.77 12.77 -11.74
N ASN A 169 7.52 12.32 -11.74
CA ASN A 169 6.48 12.85 -10.85
C ASN A 169 6.46 12.16 -9.48
N PHE A 170 6.81 10.88 -9.45
CA PHE A 170 6.90 10.02 -8.28
C PHE A 170 8.29 9.39 -8.30
N PRO A 171 9.33 10.14 -7.88
CA PRO A 171 10.68 9.61 -7.87
C PRO A 171 10.75 8.39 -6.98
N GLU A 172 11.46 7.38 -7.45
CA GLU A 172 11.96 6.35 -6.55
C GLU A 172 12.77 7.08 -5.46
N PRO A 173 12.62 6.71 -4.17
CA PRO A 173 13.53 7.20 -3.17
C PRO A 173 14.95 6.99 -3.70
N LYS A 174 15.81 8.01 -3.57
CA LYS A 174 17.21 7.85 -3.96
C LYS A 174 17.68 6.61 -3.22
N LYS A 175 18.04 5.55 -3.97
CA LYS A 175 18.73 4.40 -3.40
C LYS A 175 19.85 5.00 -2.58
N GLU A 176 19.85 4.78 -1.26
CA GLU A 176 21.04 5.09 -0.49
C GLU A 176 22.17 4.36 -1.19
N LYS A 177 23.11 5.12 -1.74
CA LYS A 177 24.29 4.54 -2.37
C LYS A 177 25.14 4.00 -1.23
N VAL A 178 24.85 2.78 -0.80
CA VAL A 178 25.83 1.98 -0.11
C VAL A 178 26.89 1.65 -1.17
N VAL A 179 27.98 2.41 -1.15
CA VAL A 179 29.15 2.12 -1.99
C VAL A 179 29.85 0.93 -1.35
N ILE A 180 29.53 -0.27 -1.82
CA ILE A 180 30.19 -1.50 -1.41
C ILE A 180 31.21 -1.82 -2.48
N LYS A 181 32.50 -1.84 -2.10
CA LYS A 181 33.55 -2.31 -2.98
C LYS A 181 33.34 -3.82 -3.21
N GLU A 182 33.26 -4.21 -4.47
CA GLU A 182 33.52 -5.58 -4.87
C GLU A 182 34.97 -5.95 -4.48
N ASP A 183 35.15 -7.23 -4.17
CA ASP A 183 36.42 -7.88 -3.88
C ASP A 183 37.08 -7.56 -2.54
N GLU A 184 36.54 -8.18 -1.50
CA GLU A 184 37.38 -8.85 -0.49
C GLU A 184 36.55 -10.02 0.07
N ILE A 185 37.05 -11.24 -0.05
CA ILE A 185 36.47 -12.41 0.60
C ILE A 185 36.46 -12.14 2.12
N ILE A 186 35.34 -12.29 2.82
CA ILE A 186 35.38 -12.30 4.31
C ILE A 186 36.39 -13.39 4.68
N ASN A 187 37.37 -13.05 5.51
CA ASN A 187 38.42 -13.94 5.97
C ASN A 187 37.80 -15.28 6.45
N SER A 188 37.81 -16.28 5.57
CA SER A 188 37.11 -17.56 5.74
C SER A 188 37.60 -18.34 6.95
N ASN A 189 38.71 -17.90 7.54
CA ASN A 189 39.33 -18.47 8.72
C ASN A 189 38.44 -18.46 9.98
N VAL A 190 37.42 -17.59 10.08
CA VAL A 190 36.51 -17.51 11.25
C VAL A 190 35.45 -18.61 11.26
N TYR A 191 35.02 -19.08 10.08
CA TYR A 191 33.96 -20.06 9.92
C TYR A 191 34.55 -21.42 9.56
N SER A 192 33.93 -22.48 10.07
CA SER A 192 34.16 -23.84 9.58
C SER A 192 33.57 -24.01 8.17
N GLU A 193 33.91 -25.12 7.54
CA GLU A 193 33.25 -25.55 6.31
C GLU A 193 31.74 -25.72 6.52
N LEU A 194 31.01 -25.82 5.41
CA LEU A 194 29.58 -26.08 5.42
C LEU A 194 29.27 -27.30 6.28
N ILE A 195 28.28 -27.19 7.17
CA ILE A 195 27.93 -28.29 8.06
C ILE A 195 26.92 -29.17 7.35
N ASP A 196 27.22 -30.46 7.29
CA ASP A 196 26.33 -31.46 6.68
C ASP A 196 25.06 -31.71 7.51
N ASP A 197 25.06 -31.50 8.84
CA ASP A 197 23.87 -31.62 9.71
C ASP A 197 23.92 -30.67 10.92
N LEU A 198 22.83 -29.95 11.19
CA LEU A 198 22.65 -29.24 12.47
C LEU A 198 22.21 -30.22 13.58
N PRO A 199 22.57 -29.99 14.86
CA PRO A 199 22.21 -30.89 15.96
C PRO A 199 20.73 -30.86 16.36
N ILE A 200 19.88 -30.17 15.59
CA ILE A 200 18.45 -30.00 15.83
C ILE A 200 17.70 -30.03 14.51
N GLU A 201 16.47 -30.51 14.54
CA GLU A 201 15.50 -30.45 13.44
C GLU A 201 14.15 -30.00 13.98
N GLY A 202 13.40 -29.23 13.18
CA GLY A 202 12.05 -28.80 13.50
C GLY A 202 11.71 -27.38 13.06
N ASN A 203 10.50 -26.97 13.41
CA ASN A 203 10.00 -25.61 13.23
C ASN A 203 10.18 -24.84 14.53
N PHE A 204 10.68 -23.61 14.44
CA PHE A 204 10.91 -22.73 15.56
C PHE A 204 10.25 -21.38 15.28
N SER A 205 9.50 -20.85 16.25
CA SER A 205 8.82 -19.57 16.13
C SER A 205 8.91 -18.80 17.44
N CYS A 206 8.79 -17.48 17.38
CA CYS A 206 8.33 -16.73 18.54
C CYS A 206 6.84 -16.44 18.44
N GLU A 207 6.14 -16.60 19.56
CA GLU A 207 4.82 -16.02 19.75
C GLU A 207 4.96 -14.86 20.73
N TYR A 208 4.41 -13.70 20.38
CA TYR A 208 4.28 -12.58 21.29
C TYR A 208 2.84 -12.09 21.32
N LYS A 209 2.46 -11.45 22.44
CA LYS A 209 1.13 -10.88 22.62
C LYS A 209 1.20 -9.37 22.45
N ASP A 210 0.31 -8.84 21.63
CA ASP A 210 -0.01 -7.41 21.61
C ASP A 210 -1.47 -7.24 22.04
N GLY A 211 -1.67 -6.82 23.29
CA GLY A 211 -2.99 -6.86 23.92
C GLY A 211 -3.54 -8.29 24.05
N GLU A 212 -4.70 -8.54 23.44
CA GLU A 212 -5.35 -9.86 23.42
C GLU A 212 -4.95 -10.70 22.19
N GLU A 213 -4.28 -10.10 21.20
CA GLU A 213 -3.88 -10.78 19.97
C GLU A 213 -2.54 -11.51 20.16
N VAL A 214 -2.48 -12.73 19.62
CA VAL A 214 -1.24 -13.52 19.56
C VAL A 214 -0.68 -13.40 18.16
N HIS A 215 0.51 -12.82 18.05
CA HIS A 215 1.25 -12.68 16.80
C HIS A 215 2.35 -13.74 16.74
N SER A 216 2.60 -14.26 15.54
CA SER A 216 3.77 -15.08 15.24
C SER A 216 4.86 -14.16 14.67
N GLY A 217 6.01 -14.12 15.31
CA GLY A 217 7.18 -13.35 14.85
C GLY A 217 8.12 -14.20 14.01
N ALA A 218 9.43 -13.97 14.19
CA ALA A 218 10.51 -14.72 13.53
C ALA A 218 10.26 -16.25 13.50
N TYR A 219 10.31 -16.83 12.30
CA TYR A 219 10.20 -18.27 12.10
C TYR A 219 11.43 -18.84 11.41
N LEU A 220 11.90 -19.98 11.92
CA LEU A 220 13.03 -20.74 11.41
C LEU A 220 12.64 -22.20 11.28
N LYS A 221 12.80 -22.78 10.09
CA LYS A 221 12.66 -24.22 9.86
C LYS A 221 14.04 -24.81 9.59
N ILE A 222 14.32 -25.93 10.24
CA ILE A 222 15.56 -26.70 10.05
C ILE A 222 15.18 -28.13 9.70
N SER A 223 15.58 -28.61 8.53
CA SER A 223 15.33 -29.96 8.07
C SER A 223 16.60 -30.57 7.45
N ASN A 224 16.78 -31.87 7.67
CA ASN A 224 17.79 -32.70 7.00
C ASN A 224 17.40 -33.15 5.58
N LYS A 225 16.30 -32.62 5.04
CA LYS A 225 15.87 -32.95 3.68
C LYS A 225 16.74 -32.17 2.71
N ASP A 226 17.34 -32.90 1.78
CA ASP A 226 17.95 -32.31 0.61
C ASP A 226 16.88 -31.60 -0.21
N TYR A 227 17.23 -30.41 -0.69
CA TYR A 227 16.41 -29.63 -1.58
C TYR A 227 17.08 -29.55 -2.95
N GLU A 228 16.35 -29.91 -4.00
CA GLU A 228 16.88 -29.92 -5.36
C GLU A 228 16.36 -28.70 -6.12
N VAL A 229 17.27 -27.86 -6.63
CA VAL A 229 16.93 -26.78 -7.58
C VAL A 229 17.38 -27.19 -8.96
N GLU A 230 16.42 -27.26 -9.88
CA GLU A 230 16.72 -27.33 -11.30
C GLU A 230 17.00 -25.93 -11.86
N ASN A 231 18.22 -25.70 -12.33
CA ASN A 231 18.58 -24.52 -13.07
C ASN A 231 18.14 -24.69 -14.53
N VAL A 232 17.01 -24.07 -14.87
CA VAL A 232 16.39 -24.15 -16.20
C VAL A 232 17.31 -23.60 -17.31
N SER A 233 18.27 -22.73 -16.98
CA SER A 233 19.13 -22.09 -17.97
C SER A 233 20.27 -22.97 -18.49
N ASP A 234 20.77 -23.89 -17.67
CA ASP A 234 21.88 -24.79 -18.00
C ASP A 234 21.54 -26.28 -17.79
N ASN A 235 20.29 -26.57 -17.40
CA ASN A 235 19.76 -27.92 -17.18
C ASN A 235 20.56 -28.71 -16.13
N THR A 236 21.08 -28.01 -15.12
CA THR A 236 21.78 -28.60 -13.97
C THR A 236 20.87 -28.67 -12.76
N THR A 237 21.09 -29.65 -11.88
CA THR A 237 20.40 -29.76 -10.59
C THR A 237 21.40 -29.49 -9.48
N GLU A 238 21.20 -28.42 -8.71
CA GLU A 238 21.98 -28.15 -7.50
C GLU A 238 21.24 -28.78 -6.30
N ILE A 239 21.92 -29.66 -5.57
CA ILE A 239 21.39 -30.29 -4.35
C ILE A 239 21.87 -29.48 -3.16
N PHE A 240 20.92 -28.96 -2.40
CA PHE A 240 21.14 -28.21 -1.19
C PHE A 240 20.94 -29.12 0.01
N ARG A 241 22.03 -29.38 0.74
CA ARG A 241 22.01 -30.17 1.97
C ARG A 241 21.56 -29.30 3.13
N ASN A 242 20.60 -29.80 3.88
CA ASN A 242 19.84 -29.09 4.90
C ASN A 242 19.01 -27.93 4.38
N ASP A 243 17.71 -28.02 4.59
CA ASP A 243 16.78 -26.91 4.35
C ASP A 243 16.69 -26.08 5.64
N ILE A 244 17.48 -25.00 5.70
CA ILE A 244 17.32 -23.94 6.70
C ILE A 244 16.55 -22.80 6.06
N GLU A 245 15.34 -22.57 6.54
CA GLU A 245 14.46 -21.53 6.02
C GLU A 245 14.17 -20.49 7.10
N ILE A 246 14.48 -19.22 6.82
CA ILE A 246 14.08 -18.07 7.64
C ILE A 246 12.85 -17.45 6.98
N LYS A 247 11.72 -17.40 7.68
CA LYS A 247 10.56 -16.61 7.23
C LYS A 247 10.75 -15.17 7.71
N ILE A 248 10.80 -14.24 6.75
CA ILE A 248 10.86 -12.80 6.94
C ILE A 248 9.51 -12.25 6.47
N GLU A 249 8.71 -11.68 7.37
CA GLU A 249 7.32 -11.28 7.10
C GLU A 249 6.46 -12.45 6.56
N ASP A 250 5.20 -12.20 6.22
CA ASP A 250 4.25 -13.27 5.87
C ASP A 250 4.55 -14.03 4.56
N VAL A 251 5.46 -13.55 3.73
CA VAL A 251 5.55 -13.94 2.31
C VAL A 251 6.96 -14.08 1.75
N LEU A 252 8.00 -13.83 2.56
CA LEU A 252 9.40 -13.96 2.12
C LEU A 252 10.10 -15.06 2.93
N TYR A 253 10.61 -16.06 2.22
CA TYR A 253 11.37 -17.15 2.82
C TYR A 253 12.80 -17.12 2.28
N LEU A 254 13.78 -17.12 3.20
CA LEU A 254 15.19 -17.20 2.89
C LEU A 254 15.69 -18.62 3.09
N GLN A 255 16.15 -19.26 2.03
CA GLN A 255 16.91 -20.49 2.16
C GLN A 255 18.37 -20.18 2.48
N CYS A 256 18.93 -20.87 3.46
CA CYS A 256 20.26 -20.59 3.99
C CYS A 256 21.12 -21.85 4.16
N ASP A 257 22.43 -21.68 4.04
CA ASP A 257 23.43 -22.60 4.58
C ASP A 257 23.82 -22.21 6.00
N ALA A 258 24.18 -23.19 6.83
CA ALA A 258 24.84 -22.94 8.11
C ALA A 258 26.34 -23.26 8.08
N ARG A 259 27.13 -22.39 8.71
CA ARG A 259 28.54 -22.66 9.04
C ARG A 259 28.78 -22.45 10.53
N LYS A 260 29.55 -23.34 11.15
CA LYS A 260 29.88 -23.22 12.59
C LYS A 260 30.91 -22.12 12.78
N ILE A 261 30.75 -21.30 13.80
CA ILE A 261 31.78 -20.33 14.19
C ILE A 261 32.87 -21.09 14.96
N LYS A 262 34.12 -21.13 14.45
CA LYS A 262 35.18 -22.04 14.94
C LYS A 262 35.46 -21.92 16.45
N SER A 263 35.30 -20.72 17.00
CA SER A 263 35.53 -20.45 18.43
C SER A 263 34.34 -20.77 19.33
N SER A 264 33.27 -21.40 18.82
CA SER A 264 32.03 -21.65 19.55
C SER A 264 31.46 -23.05 19.32
N SER A 265 30.94 -23.67 20.38
CA SER A 265 30.34 -25.00 20.31
C SER A 265 28.92 -25.01 19.73
N ASN A 266 28.19 -23.89 19.79
CA ASN A 266 26.75 -23.81 19.56
C ASN A 266 26.29 -22.59 18.74
N LYS A 267 27.21 -21.79 18.20
CA LYS A 267 26.88 -20.65 17.34
C LYS A 267 27.12 -20.95 15.86
N TYR A 268 26.19 -20.49 15.04
CA TYR A 268 26.15 -20.74 13.62
C TYR A 268 25.85 -19.44 12.88
N ALA A 269 26.57 -19.24 11.79
CA ALA A 269 26.34 -18.16 10.85
C ALA A 269 25.55 -18.71 9.67
N LEU A 270 24.49 -18.00 9.27
CA LEU A 270 23.61 -18.36 8.18
C LEU A 270 23.99 -17.56 6.93
N PHE A 271 24.19 -18.25 5.82
CA PHE A 271 24.53 -17.68 4.53
C PHE A 271 23.33 -17.88 3.62
N TYR A 272 22.71 -16.76 3.23
CA TYR A 272 21.59 -16.73 2.31
C TYR A 272 21.94 -17.47 1.02
N LYS A 273 21.05 -18.22 0.36
CA LYS A 273 21.33 -18.90 -0.91
C LYS A 273 20.34 -18.55 -2.01
N THR A 274 19.05 -18.70 -1.71
CA THR A 274 17.94 -18.40 -2.62
C THR A 274 16.73 -17.89 -1.85
N PHE A 275 15.82 -17.19 -2.55
CA PHE A 275 14.58 -16.67 -1.97
C PHE A 275 13.37 -17.43 -2.53
N TYR A 276 12.36 -17.67 -1.69
CA TYR A 276 11.01 -18.03 -2.14
C TYR A 276 10.05 -16.91 -1.76
N THR A 277 9.51 -16.24 -2.77
CA THR A 277 8.58 -15.14 -2.55
C THR A 277 7.83 -14.78 -3.83
N LYS A 278 6.67 -14.12 -3.66
CA LYS A 278 5.94 -13.45 -4.74
C LYS A 278 6.62 -12.13 -5.17
N TYR A 279 7.64 -11.65 -4.44
CA TYR A 279 8.29 -10.37 -4.64
C TYR A 279 9.77 -10.54 -5.05
N GLU A 280 10.32 -9.62 -5.83
CA GLU A 280 11.77 -9.65 -6.09
C GLU A 280 12.53 -9.00 -4.92
N PRO A 281 13.50 -9.69 -4.31
CA PRO A 281 14.36 -9.11 -3.29
C PRO A 281 15.33 -8.11 -3.92
N PRO A 282 15.93 -7.20 -3.13
CA PRO A 282 16.82 -6.17 -3.65
C PRO A 282 17.96 -6.83 -4.40
N MET A 283 18.31 -6.34 -5.60
CA MET A 283 19.36 -6.93 -6.42
C MET A 283 20.70 -7.02 -5.67
N GLU A 284 20.92 -6.06 -4.77
CA GLU A 284 22.06 -5.95 -3.86
C GLU A 284 22.17 -7.16 -2.92
N SER A 285 21.06 -7.79 -2.56
CA SER A 285 21.02 -8.95 -1.67
C SER A 285 21.65 -10.21 -2.29
N ARG A 286 21.61 -10.32 -3.62
CA ARG A 286 22.15 -11.46 -4.37
C ARG A 286 23.67 -11.59 -4.20
N HIS A 287 24.36 -10.50 -3.88
CA HIS A 287 25.81 -10.50 -3.66
C HIS A 287 26.23 -11.15 -2.34
N TYR A 288 25.32 -11.34 -1.38
CA TYR A 288 25.65 -11.93 -0.07
C TYR A 288 25.54 -13.47 -0.05
N SER A 289 25.06 -14.07 -1.14
CA SER A 289 24.48 -15.42 -1.15
C SER A 289 25.44 -16.60 -0.92
N LYS A 290 26.75 -16.38 -0.80
CA LYS A 290 27.72 -17.47 -0.56
C LYS A 290 28.93 -17.06 0.28
N THR A 291 29.20 -15.77 0.41
CA THR A 291 30.44 -15.22 0.98
C THR A 291 30.24 -14.42 2.26
N HIS A 292 29.00 -14.01 2.56
CA HIS A 292 28.70 -13.15 3.69
C HIS A 292 27.55 -13.73 4.51
N PRO A 293 27.70 -13.84 5.84
CA PRO A 293 26.59 -14.26 6.66
C PRO A 293 25.54 -13.16 6.70
N ILE A 294 24.27 -13.57 6.67
CA ILE A 294 23.11 -12.69 6.78
C ILE A 294 22.43 -12.83 8.15
N ALA A 295 22.73 -13.89 8.90
CA ALA A 295 22.24 -14.06 10.25
C ALA A 295 23.24 -14.82 11.12
N GLU A 296 23.09 -14.68 12.44
CA GLU A 296 23.74 -15.55 13.42
C GLU A 296 22.70 -16.06 14.41
N ILE A 297 22.79 -17.36 14.69
CA ILE A 297 21.95 -18.05 15.66
C ILE A 297 22.83 -18.78 16.67
N GLU A 298 22.30 -18.95 17.87
CA GLU A 298 22.88 -19.77 18.91
C GLU A 298 21.87 -20.83 19.34
N ILE A 299 22.22 -22.10 19.18
CA ILE A 299 21.41 -23.21 19.67
C ILE A 299 21.62 -23.31 21.19
N LEU A 300 20.56 -23.11 21.97
CA LEU A 300 20.64 -23.20 23.43
C LEU A 300 20.35 -24.64 23.90
N ASP A 301 19.36 -25.27 23.29
CA ASP A 301 18.96 -26.66 23.50
C ASP A 301 18.16 -27.18 22.29
N ASN A 302 17.65 -28.40 22.35
CA ASN A 302 16.89 -29.02 21.25
C ASN A 302 15.59 -28.28 20.92
N ASN A 303 15.09 -27.42 21.81
CA ASN A 303 13.82 -26.73 21.66
C ASN A 303 13.97 -25.22 21.51
N THR A 304 15.17 -24.67 21.66
CA THR A 304 15.36 -23.24 21.84
C THR A 304 16.55 -22.71 21.05
N ILE A 305 16.30 -21.68 20.26
CA ILE A 305 17.32 -20.98 19.49
C ILE A 305 17.31 -19.51 19.89
N LYS A 306 18.48 -18.97 20.21
CA LYS A 306 18.68 -17.55 20.45
C LYS A 306 19.13 -16.87 19.16
N LYS A 307 18.42 -15.83 18.77
CA LYS A 307 18.79 -14.95 17.67
C LYS A 307 19.90 -14.02 18.13
N LYS A 308 20.91 -13.82 17.28
CA LYS A 308 21.99 -12.85 17.56
C LYS A 308 21.82 -11.60 16.72
N TRP A 309 21.63 -11.78 15.43
CA TRP A 309 21.37 -10.71 14.47
C TRP A 309 20.86 -11.32 13.15
N LEU A 310 20.13 -10.51 12.38
CA LEU A 310 19.80 -10.71 10.96
C LEU A 310 20.01 -9.36 10.30
N GLY A 311 20.61 -9.35 9.13
CA GLY A 311 20.95 -8.13 8.44
C GLY A 311 22.16 -8.30 7.55
N VAL A 312 22.53 -7.21 6.88
CA VAL A 312 23.68 -7.21 5.98
C VAL A 312 24.90 -6.73 6.73
N TYR A 313 25.97 -7.53 6.72
CA TYR A 313 27.23 -7.12 7.33
C TYR A 313 27.93 -6.05 6.47
N ASN A 314 27.97 -4.81 6.95
CA ASN A 314 28.70 -3.72 6.34
C ASN A 314 30.16 -3.71 6.81
N LYS A 315 31.08 -3.99 5.87
CA LYS A 315 32.52 -4.04 6.12
C LYS A 315 33.16 -2.68 6.43
N ARG A 316 32.62 -1.57 5.90
CA ARG A 316 33.18 -0.23 6.16
C ARG A 316 32.94 0.19 7.60
N THR A 317 31.78 -0.17 8.14
CA THR A 317 31.36 0.18 9.49
C THR A 317 31.66 -0.93 10.49
N ASN A 318 31.97 -2.15 10.02
CA ASN A 318 32.03 -3.38 10.81
C ASN A 318 30.75 -3.62 11.62
N LYS A 319 29.61 -3.18 11.08
CA LYS A 319 28.30 -3.28 11.72
C LYS A 319 27.37 -4.12 10.86
N VAL A 320 26.46 -4.82 11.52
CA VAL A 320 25.28 -5.38 10.87
C VAL A 320 24.32 -4.22 10.66
N GLU A 321 23.89 -4.02 9.43
CA GLU A 321 22.92 -3.01 9.05
C GLU A 321 21.62 -3.74 8.68
N SER A 322 20.51 -3.29 9.27
CA SER A 322 19.19 -3.71 8.83
C SER A 322 18.94 -3.14 7.44
N ILE A 323 18.30 -3.93 6.58
CA ILE A 323 17.68 -3.38 5.37
C ILE A 323 16.18 -3.38 5.66
N ASP A 324 15.66 -2.19 5.98
CA ASP A 324 14.25 -1.99 6.30
C ASP A 324 13.36 -2.62 5.22
N GLY A 325 12.46 -3.52 5.65
CA GLY A 325 11.51 -4.24 4.80
C GLY A 325 12.08 -5.43 4.02
N TYR A 326 13.33 -5.86 4.26
CA TYR A 326 13.92 -7.00 3.55
C TYR A 326 14.77 -7.95 4.40
N PHE A 327 15.54 -7.43 5.36
CA PHE A 327 16.34 -8.24 6.27
C PHE A 327 16.23 -7.68 7.68
N ASP A 328 15.08 -7.91 8.29
CA ASP A 328 14.89 -7.73 9.72
C ASP A 328 14.21 -8.97 10.29
N TRP A 329 14.50 -9.29 11.54
CA TRP A 329 13.66 -10.25 12.22
C TRP A 329 12.34 -9.52 12.48
N ASP A 330 11.23 -10.05 11.99
CA ASP A 330 9.89 -9.49 12.21
C ASP A 330 9.46 -9.71 13.68
N ASP A 331 10.17 -9.08 14.61
CA ASP A 331 9.95 -9.11 16.05
C ASP A 331 10.89 -8.17 16.81
N GLN A 332 10.42 -6.96 17.10
CA GLN A 332 11.00 -6.16 18.18
C GLN A 332 10.91 -6.85 19.56
N TYR A 333 10.18 -7.99 19.67
CA TYR A 333 9.69 -8.53 20.94
C TYR A 333 10.26 -9.89 21.36
N CYS A 334 11.11 -10.54 20.56
CA CYS A 334 11.70 -11.82 20.95
C CYS A 334 13.16 -11.96 20.53
N ASN A 335 14.05 -12.30 21.47
CA ASN A 335 15.42 -12.71 21.14
C ASN A 335 15.59 -14.24 21.10
N ILE A 336 14.54 -14.97 21.47
CA ILE A 336 14.53 -16.43 21.62
C ILE A 336 13.32 -16.97 20.85
N ILE A 337 13.56 -17.94 19.97
CA ILE A 337 12.51 -18.70 19.27
C ILE A 337 12.46 -20.11 19.85
N LYS A 338 11.26 -20.69 19.93
CA LYS A 338 11.01 -21.99 20.54
C LYS A 338 10.44 -22.96 19.51
N ARG A 339 10.70 -24.25 19.71
CA ARG A 339 10.15 -25.32 18.90
C ARG A 339 8.62 -25.28 18.95
N VAL A 340 8.01 -25.33 17.78
CA VAL A 340 6.57 -25.45 17.57
C VAL A 340 6.26 -26.91 17.26
N ASN A 341 5.28 -27.48 17.94
CA ASN A 341 4.86 -28.87 17.78
C ASN A 341 3.87 -29.03 16.64
#